data_AF-D6PKQ4-F1
#
_entry.id   AF-D6PKQ4-F1
#
_cell.length_a   1.000
_cell.length_b   1.000
_cell.length_c   1.000
_cell.angle_alpha   90.00
_cell.angle_beta   90.00
_cell.angle_gamma   90.00
#
_symmetry.space_group_name_H-M   'P 1'
#
loop_
_entity.id
_entity.type
_entity.pdbx_description
1 polymer ?
#
loop_
_entity_poly.entity_id
_entity_poly.type
_entity_poly.pdbx_seq_one_letter_code
_entity_poly.pdbx_strand_id
1 'polypeptide(L)'
;MADLTDEDELQSGQKRPGLFFALLTTTDKVGAALGVGISFSILELAFGFQPGGSNSADALEGLLLTYTIGFAAPTLIAYLALRSYPLTKEKHDAIVDELRARQA
;
A
#
# COMPACT_ATOMS: atom_id res chain seq x y z
N MET A 1 0.30 -5.21 -11.07
CA MET A 1 0.49 -6.61 -10.60
C MET A 1 0.80 -7.55 -11.75
N ALA A 2 0.04 -7.52 -12.86
CA ALA A 2 0.32 -8.37 -14.02
C ALA A 2 1.75 -8.17 -14.55
N ASP A 3 2.17 -6.92 -14.64
CA ASP A 3 3.52 -6.47 -14.96
C ASP A 3 4.62 -7.13 -14.10
N LEU A 4 4.47 -7.10 -12.78
CA LEU A 4 5.40 -7.72 -11.84
C LEU A 4 5.35 -9.26 -11.90
N THR A 5 4.17 -9.85 -12.08
CA THR A 5 4.04 -11.31 -12.14
C THR A 5 4.58 -11.88 -13.45
N ASP A 6 4.50 -11.14 -14.55
CA ASP A 6 5.10 -11.50 -15.83
C ASP A 6 6.63 -11.40 -15.74
N GLU A 7 7.16 -10.37 -15.06
CA GLU A 7 8.60 -10.25 -14.78
C GLU A 7 9.10 -11.44 -13.92
N ASP A 8 8.38 -11.80 -12.85
CA ASP A 8 8.72 -12.98 -12.03
C ASP A 8 8.58 -14.30 -12.80
N GLU A 9 7.57 -14.44 -13.66
CA GLU A 9 7.43 -15.62 -14.52
C GLU A 9 8.63 -15.75 -15.46
N LEU A 10 9.07 -14.64 -16.06
CA LEU A 10 10.21 -14.65 -16.97
C LEU A 10 11.51 -15.05 -16.27
N GLN A 11 11.73 -14.53 -15.05
CA GLN A 11 12.94 -14.77 -14.25
C GLN A 11 12.96 -16.13 -13.56
N SER A 12 11.84 -16.56 -12.99
CA SER A 12 11.72 -17.78 -12.20
C SER A 12 11.27 -19.00 -12.99
N GLY A 13 10.65 -18.79 -14.16
CA GLY A 13 10.01 -19.83 -14.98
C GLY A 13 8.71 -20.38 -14.39
N GLN A 14 8.15 -19.74 -13.36
CA GLN A 14 7.01 -20.27 -12.60
C GLN A 14 5.84 -19.29 -12.61
N LYS A 15 4.65 -19.78 -12.97
CA LYS A 15 3.40 -19.00 -12.94
C LYS A 15 2.84 -18.94 -11.51
N ARG A 16 3.16 -17.86 -10.78
CA ARG A 16 2.74 -17.70 -9.36
C ARG A 16 1.87 -16.46 -9.07
N PRO A 17 0.95 -16.02 -9.95
CA PRO A 17 0.18 -14.78 -9.72
C PRO A 17 -0.67 -14.82 -8.45
N GLY A 18 -1.16 -16.00 -8.06
CA GLY A 18 -1.93 -16.18 -6.83
C GLY A 18 -1.13 -15.86 -5.55
N LEU A 19 0.17 -16.14 -5.53
CA LEU A 19 1.04 -15.83 -4.38
C LEU A 19 1.22 -14.31 -4.23
N PHE A 20 1.49 -13.61 -5.34
CA PHE A 20 1.60 -12.16 -5.34
C PHE A 20 0.30 -11.51 -4.89
N PHE A 21 -0.84 -11.97 -5.39
CA PHE A 21 -2.15 -11.48 -4.97
C PHE A 21 -2.44 -11.73 -3.48
N ALA A 22 -2.09 -12.91 -2.98
CA ALA A 22 -2.23 -13.23 -1.56
C ALA A 22 -1.36 -12.31 -0.68
N LEU A 23 -0.12 -12.04 -1.10
CA LEU A 23 0.77 -11.10 -0.40
C LEU A 23 0.18 -9.69 -0.38
N LEU A 24 -0.21 -9.14 -1.54
CA LEU A 24 -0.80 -7.80 -1.61
C LEU A 24 -2.03 -7.67 -0.69
N THR A 25 -3.01 -8.56 -0.87
CA THR A 25 -4.27 -8.47 -0.11
C THR A 25 -4.10 -8.72 1.39
N THR A 26 -3.11 -9.53 1.79
CA THR A 26 -2.80 -9.73 3.20
C THR A 26 -2.10 -8.52 3.79
N THR A 27 -1.13 -7.94 3.08
CA THR A 27 -0.46 -6.70 3.48
C THR A 27 -1.44 -5.55 3.60
N ASP A 28 -2.40 -5.41 2.69
CA ASP A 28 -3.46 -4.40 2.76
C ASP A 28 -4.30 -4.53 4.04
N LYS A 29 -4.68 -5.77 4.41
CA LYS A 29 -5.43 -6.02 5.66
C LYS A 29 -4.63 -5.65 6.91
N VAL A 30 -3.35 -6.00 6.93
CA VAL A 30 -2.45 -5.64 8.04
C VAL A 30 -2.31 -4.11 8.12
N GLY A 31 -2.10 -3.45 6.99
CA GLY A 31 -2.04 -1.99 6.92
C GLY A 31 -3.31 -1.32 7.43
N ALA A 32 -4.49 -1.82 7.02
CA ALA A 32 -5.77 -1.31 7.49
C ALA A 32 -5.95 -1.50 9.01
N ALA A 33 -5.62 -2.68 9.54
CA ALA A 33 -5.72 -2.96 10.97
C ALA A 33 -4.80 -2.05 11.80
N LEU A 34 -3.55 -1.88 11.35
CA LEU A 34 -2.59 -0.98 11.98
C LEU A 34 -3.05 0.48 11.88
N GLY A 35 -3.55 0.91 10.72
CA GLY A 35 -4.04 2.27 10.51
C GLY A 35 -5.18 2.61 11.47
N VAL A 36 -6.15 1.71 11.62
CA VAL A 36 -7.25 1.88 12.59
C VAL A 36 -6.73 1.93 14.02
N GLY A 37 -5.91 0.94 14.41
CA GLY A 37 -5.39 0.84 15.78
C GLY A 37 -4.56 2.07 16.18
N ILE A 38 -3.59 2.45 15.35
CA ILE A 38 -2.72 3.60 15.59
C ILE A 38 -3.53 4.89 15.64
N SER A 39 -4.45 5.09 14.71
CA SER A 39 -5.25 6.33 14.66
C SER A 39 -6.09 6.51 15.92
N PHE A 40 -6.82 5.48 16.35
CA PHE A 40 -7.63 5.58 17.57
C PHE A 40 -6.78 5.71 18.82
N SER A 41 -5.65 5.01 18.92
CA SER A 41 -4.72 5.18 20.05
C SER A 41 -4.17 6.61 20.13
N ILE A 42 -3.82 7.23 19.01
CA ILE A 42 -3.37 8.64 19.01
C ILE A 42 -4.50 9.55 19.48
N LEU A 43 -5.71 9.38 18.95
CA LEU A 43 -6.85 10.23 19.26
C LEU A 43 -7.26 10.14 20.74
N GLU A 44 -7.29 8.93 21.30
CA GLU A 44 -7.62 8.71 22.70
C GLU A 44 -6.51 9.21 23.62
N LEU A 45 -5.25 8.78 23.39
CA LEU A 45 -4.17 8.99 24.34
C LEU A 45 -3.56 10.39 24.28
N ALA A 46 -3.46 10.99 23.08
CA ALA A 46 -2.82 12.30 22.91
C ALA A 46 -3.82 13.46 22.95
N PHE A 47 -5.05 13.24 22.49
CA PHE A 47 -6.04 14.31 22.31
C PHE A 47 -7.32 14.13 23.13
N GLY A 48 -7.48 12.99 23.83
CA GLY A 48 -8.65 12.72 24.67
C GLY A 48 -9.96 12.65 23.89
N PHE A 49 -9.91 12.30 22.61
CA PHE A 49 -11.08 12.27 21.74
C PHE A 49 -12.08 11.17 22.15
N GLN A 50 -13.36 11.52 22.21
CA GLN A 50 -14.46 10.62 22.57
C GLN A 50 -15.45 10.45 21.40
N PRO A 51 -15.47 9.27 20.74
CA PRO A 51 -16.42 9.00 19.67
C PRO A 51 -17.88 9.15 20.12
N GLY A 52 -18.66 9.97 19.42
CA GLY A 52 -20.07 10.22 19.74
C GLY A 52 -20.33 11.06 21.00
N GLY A 53 -19.28 11.52 21.68
CA GLY A 53 -19.34 12.39 22.84
C GLY A 53 -19.13 13.87 22.50
N SER A 54 -19.15 14.71 23.54
CA SER A 54 -18.74 16.11 23.43
C SER A 54 -17.21 16.18 23.43
N ASN A 55 -16.63 16.82 22.41
CA ASN A 55 -15.19 16.94 22.25
C ASN A 55 -14.76 18.41 22.38
N SER A 56 -13.59 18.65 22.96
CA SER A 56 -12.96 19.97 22.97
C SER A 56 -12.49 20.37 21.57
N ALA A 57 -12.19 21.66 21.36
CA ALA A 57 -11.59 22.13 20.10
C ALA A 57 -10.29 21.38 19.79
N ASP A 58 -9.41 21.21 20.79
CA ASP A 58 -8.14 20.50 20.66
C ASP A 58 -8.33 19.03 20.24
N ALA A 59 -9.38 18.36 20.76
CA ALA A 59 -9.69 16.97 20.38
C ALA A 59 -10.13 16.87 18.91
N LEU A 60 -10.89 17.86 18.42
CA LEU A 60 -11.30 17.95 17.01
C LEU A 60 -10.12 18.32 16.09
N GLU A 61 -9.19 19.15 16.55
CA GLU A 61 -7.95 19.43 15.83
C GLU A 61 -7.06 18.18 15.75
N GLY A 62 -6.94 17.43 16.84
CA GLY A 62 -6.26 16.13 16.86
C GLY A 62 -6.86 15.14 15.87
N LEU A 63 -8.19 15.12 15.74
CA LEU A 63 -8.90 14.35 14.71
C LEU A 63 -8.49 14.78 13.30
N LEU A 64 -8.53 16.07 13.01
CA LEU A 64 -8.12 16.61 11.71
C LEU A 64 -6.67 16.24 11.38
N LEU A 65 -5.74 16.47 12.31
CA LEU A 65 -4.32 16.19 12.13
C LEU A 65 -4.05 14.71 11.94
N THR A 66 -4.66 13.85 12.74
CA THR A 66 -4.46 12.39 12.66
C THR A 66 -4.93 11.85 11.31
N TYR A 67 -6.09 12.30 10.81
CA TYR A 67 -6.60 11.84 9.52
C TYR A 67 -5.82 12.42 8.32
N THR A 68 -5.39 13.68 8.41
CA THR A 68 -4.66 14.32 7.31
C THR A 68 -3.21 13.82 7.24
N ILE A 69 -2.46 13.91 8.33
CA ILE A 69 -1.06 13.48 8.38
C ILE A 69 -0.96 11.95 8.36
N GLY A 70 -1.86 11.25 9.03
CA GLY A 70 -1.89 9.79 9.05
C GLY A 70 -2.15 9.18 7.66
N PHE A 71 -2.78 9.91 6.75
CA PHE A 71 -2.85 9.55 5.33
C PHE A 71 -1.64 10.06 4.53
N ALA A 72 -1.33 11.35 4.64
CA ALA A 72 -0.33 11.99 3.81
C ALA A 72 1.08 11.40 3.99
N ALA A 73 1.50 11.12 5.23
CA ALA A 73 2.85 10.66 5.51
C ALA A 73 3.13 9.24 4.96
N PRO A 74 2.31 8.20 5.22
CA PRO A 74 2.50 6.89 4.60
C PRO A 74 2.44 6.93 3.08
N THR A 75 1.53 7.72 2.49
CA THR A 75 1.45 7.89 1.03
C THR A 75 2.71 8.52 0.46
N LEU A 76 3.26 9.54 1.12
CA LEU A 76 4.53 10.14 0.70
C LEU A 76 5.68 9.14 0.77
N ILE A 77 5.77 8.34 1.84
CA ILE A 77 6.78 7.29 1.97
C ILE A 77 6.65 6.27 0.84
N ALA A 78 5.42 5.82 0.52
CA ALA A 78 5.17 4.90 -0.58
C ALA A 78 5.57 5.51 -1.94
N TYR A 79 5.25 6.78 -2.18
CA TYR A 79 5.67 7.49 -3.38
C TYR A 79 7.20 7.56 -3.51
N LEU A 80 7.91 7.88 -2.42
CA LEU A 80 9.37 7.94 -2.43
C LEU A 80 10.00 6.57 -2.72
N ALA A 81 9.42 5.49 -2.19
CA ALA A 81 9.86 4.13 -2.48
C ALA A 81 9.64 3.74 -3.96
N LEU A 82 8.58 4.23 -4.58
CA LEU A 82 8.25 3.97 -5.98
C LEU A 82 8.97 4.89 -6.98
N ARG A 83 9.61 5.97 -6.53
CA ARG A 83 10.27 6.95 -7.41
C ARG A 83 11.36 6.32 -8.30
N SER A 84 12.02 5.27 -7.83
CA SER A 84 13.07 4.56 -8.57
C SER A 84 12.58 3.20 -9.11
N TYR A 85 11.27 3.04 -9.35
CA TYR A 85 10.74 1.78 -9.87
C TYR A 85 11.28 1.51 -11.28
N PRO A 86 11.95 0.36 -11.52
CA PRO A 86 12.74 0.16 -12.73
C PRO A 86 11.93 -0.30 -13.95
N LEU A 87 10.68 -0.75 -13.75
CA LEU A 87 9.84 -1.34 -14.79
C LEU A 87 9.14 -0.23 -15.58
N THR A 88 9.64 0.01 -16.79
CA THR A 88 9.00 0.91 -17.75
C THR A 88 8.08 0.12 -18.67
N LYS A 89 7.22 0.83 -19.42
CA LYS A 89 6.35 0.21 -20.40
C LYS A 89 7.14 -0.59 -21.43
N GLU A 90 8.22 -0.04 -21.95
CA GLU A 90 9.07 -0.67 -22.97
C GLU A 90 9.72 -1.96 -22.45
N LYS A 91 10.14 -1.97 -21.17
CA LYS A 91 10.67 -3.18 -20.53
C LYS A 91 9.59 -4.24 -20.35
N HIS A 92 8.39 -3.83 -19.94
CA HIS A 92 7.29 -4.76 -19.77
C HIS A 92 6.82 -5.36 -21.11
N ASP A 93 6.73 -4.55 -22.17
CA ASP A 93 6.40 -5.04 -23.52
C ASP A 93 7.41 -6.10 -23.99
N ALA A 94 8.71 -5.89 -23.76
CA ALA A 94 9.76 -6.86 -24.07
C ALA A 94 9.61 -8.17 -23.27
N ILE A 95 9.24 -8.09 -21.98
CA ILE A 95 8.96 -9.27 -21.14
C ILE A 95 7.81 -10.09 -21.73
N VAL A 96 6.72 -9.43 -22.12
CA VAL A 96 5.54 -10.09 -22.68
C VAL A 96 5.85 -10.78 -24.00
N ASP A 97 6.63 -10.15 -24.87
CA ASP A 97 7.02 -10.75 -26.16
C ASP A 97 7.89 -12.01 -25.98
N GLU A 98 8.81 -12.00 -25.00
CA GLU A 98 9.63 -13.18 -24.69
C GLU A 98 8.78 -14.32 -24.12
N LEU A 99 7.85 -14.02 -23.20
CA LEU A 99 6.92 -15.02 -22.66
C LEU A 99 6.03 -15.62 -23.73
N ARG A 100 5.55 -14.82 -24.69
CA ARG A 100 4.79 -15.32 -25.85
C ARG A 100 5.64 -16.25 -26.72
N ALA A 101 6.90 -15.89 -26.99
CA ALA A 101 7.80 -16.72 -27.78
C ALA A 101 8.08 -18.08 -27.11
N ARG A 102 8.09 -18.16 -25.77
CA ARG A 102 8.23 -19.42 -25.02
C ARG A 102 6.99 -20.32 -25.07
N GLN A 103 5.84 -19.77 -25.43
CA GLN A 103 4.55 -20.48 -25.47
C GLN A 103 4.15 -20.93 -26.89
N ALA A 104 4.88 -20.50 -27.92
CA ALA A 104 4.70 -20.88 -29.33
C ALA A 104 5.52 -22.14 -29.67
#